data_AF-A0A525KG18-F1
#
_entry.id   AF-A0A525KG18-F1
#
_cell.length_a   1.000
_cell.length_b   1.000
_cell.length_c   1.000
_cell.angle_alpha   90.00
_cell.angle_beta   90.00
_cell.angle_gamma   90.00
#
_symmetry.space_group_name_H-M   'P 1'
#
loop_
_entity.id
_entity.type
_entity.pdbx_description
1 polymer ?
#
loop_
_entity_poly.entity_id
_entity_poly.type
_entity_poly.pdbx_seq_one_letter_code
_entity_poly.pdbx_strand_id
1 'polypeptide(L)'
;FVTPPLSPIELLVGFGAGAATRGLFVGAISAVAVLFFGHPPMAQPWAIAYFGLGAALIMGFLGIMAGLWAEKFDHMAAVTNFVIMPMTFLSGTFYLVEKLPEPFRTFSKFNPIFYMIDGFRYGFIGRAEGSLAVGVSMTAAIVVVFGAICFWMFKTGYKIKT
;
A
#
# COMPACT_ATOMS: atom_id res chain seq x y z
N PHE A 1 -26.88 -4.60 1.47
CA PHE A 1 -26.08 -5.80 1.77
C PHE A 1 -26.38 -6.11 3.22
N VAL A 2 -27.24 -7.10 3.51
CA VAL A 2 -27.51 -7.49 4.90
C VAL A 2 -26.19 -7.96 5.47
N THR A 3 -25.62 -7.24 6.43
CA THR A 3 -24.36 -7.65 7.05
C THR A 3 -24.62 -8.96 7.79
N PRO A 4 -23.90 -10.06 7.46
CA PRO A 4 -23.90 -11.25 8.31
C PRO A 4 -23.51 -10.84 9.74
N PRO A 5 -23.86 -11.61 10.79
CA PRO A 5 -23.56 -11.28 12.19
C PRO A 5 -22.07 -11.47 12.49
N LEU A 6 -21.23 -10.75 11.76
CA LEU A 6 -19.78 -10.74 11.87
C LEU A 6 -19.37 -9.54 12.70
N SER A 7 -18.45 -9.78 13.61
CA SER A 7 -17.82 -8.73 14.38
C SER A 7 -17.02 -7.78 13.47
N PRO A 8 -16.88 -6.50 13.84
CA PRO A 8 -16.09 -5.53 13.06
C PRO A 8 -14.65 -5.99 12.79
N ILE A 9 -14.07 -6.80 13.67
CA ILE A 9 -12.73 -7.34 13.50
C ILE A 9 -12.68 -8.45 12.45
N GLU A 10 -13.70 -9.31 12.37
CA GLU A 10 -13.81 -10.32 11.33
C GLU A 10 -14.00 -9.68 9.95
N LEU A 11 -14.77 -8.60 9.87
CA LEU A 11 -14.89 -7.82 8.62
C LEU A 11 -13.54 -7.21 8.22
N LEU A 12 -12.84 -6.57 9.16
CA LEU A 12 -11.53 -5.98 8.90
C LEU A 12 -10.52 -7.02 8.39
N VAL A 13 -10.41 -8.14 9.10
CA VAL A 13 -9.48 -9.22 8.76
C VAL A 13 -9.90 -9.88 7.45
N GLY A 14 -11.18 -10.15 7.24
CA GLY A 14 -11.68 -10.77 6.01
C GLY A 14 -11.41 -9.92 4.77
N PHE A 15 -11.82 -8.65 4.79
CA PHE A 15 -11.57 -7.74 3.66
C PHE A 15 -10.08 -7.40 3.51
N GLY A 16 -9.37 -7.16 4.61
CA GLY A 16 -7.94 -6.86 4.62
C GLY A 16 -7.10 -8.02 4.09
N ALA A 17 -7.34 -9.24 4.58
CA ALA A 17 -6.65 -10.45 4.11
C ALA A 17 -7.03 -10.79 2.67
N GLY A 18 -8.30 -10.61 2.27
CA GLY A 18 -8.72 -10.79 0.88
C GLY A 18 -7.99 -9.85 -0.09
N ALA A 19 -7.90 -8.56 0.26
CA ALA A 19 -7.15 -7.58 -0.51
C ALA A 19 -5.65 -7.88 -0.54
N ALA A 20 -5.06 -8.23 0.61
CA ALA A 20 -3.66 -8.59 0.71
C ALA A 20 -3.32 -9.82 -0.12
N THR A 21 -4.15 -10.86 -0.06
CA THR A 21 -4.01 -12.08 -0.85
C THR A 21 -3.99 -11.75 -2.33
N ARG A 22 -5.00 -11.01 -2.83
CA ARG A 22 -5.04 -10.60 -4.23
C ARG A 22 -3.79 -9.81 -4.64
N GLY A 23 -3.37 -8.85 -3.82
CA GLY A 23 -2.18 -8.04 -4.08
C GLY A 23 -0.90 -8.88 -4.16
N LEU A 24 -0.71 -9.82 -3.23
CA LEU A 24 0.42 -10.73 -3.22
C LEU A 24 0.40 -11.71 -4.40
N PHE A 25 -0.77 -12.22 -4.79
CA PHE A 25 -0.91 -13.05 -5.99
C PHE A 25 -0.50 -12.29 -7.26
N VAL A 26 -0.96 -11.04 -7.42
CA VAL A 26 -0.54 -10.19 -8.53
C VAL A 26 0.98 -9.97 -8.49
N GLY A 27 1.54 -9.65 -7.32
CA GLY A 27 2.98 -9.49 -7.15
C GLY A 27 3.79 -10.76 -7.49
N ALA A 28 3.31 -11.94 -7.07
CA ALA A 28 3.94 -13.22 -7.37
C ALA A 28 3.89 -13.54 -8.88
N ILE A 29 2.74 -13.33 -9.53
CA ILE A 29 2.60 -13.51 -10.98
C ILE A 29 3.53 -12.54 -11.72
N SER A 30 3.60 -11.27 -11.28
CA SER A 30 4.54 -10.29 -11.84
C SER A 30 6.00 -10.72 -11.64
N ALA A 31 6.36 -11.26 -10.47
CA ALA A 31 7.71 -11.77 -10.23
C ALA A 31 8.06 -12.93 -11.17
N VAL A 32 7.14 -13.88 -11.37
CA VAL A 32 7.31 -14.97 -12.34
C VAL A 32 7.48 -14.43 -13.76
N ALA A 33 6.70 -13.42 -14.15
CA ALA A 33 6.85 -12.78 -15.46
C ALA A 33 8.23 -12.13 -15.65
N VAL A 34 8.77 -11.48 -14.61
CA VAL A 34 10.11 -10.87 -14.64
C VAL A 34 11.22 -11.91 -14.82
N LEU A 35 11.06 -13.12 -14.27
CA LEU A 35 12.06 -14.20 -14.42
C LEU A 35 12.34 -14.59 -15.88
N PHE A 36 11.39 -14.38 -16.79
CA PHE A 36 11.60 -14.60 -18.23
C PHE A 36 12.55 -13.57 -18.87
N PHE A 37 12.66 -12.37 -18.28
CA PHE A 37 13.51 -11.28 -18.78
C PHE A 37 14.84 -11.15 -18.03
N GLY A 38 14.92 -11.70 -16.81
CA GLY A 38 16.15 -11.71 -16.02
C GLY A 38 15.93 -12.26 -14.62
N HIS A 39 17.04 -12.58 -13.95
CA HIS A 39 17.03 -13.08 -12.57
C HIS A 39 17.40 -11.93 -11.64
N PRO A 40 16.43 -11.21 -11.06
CA PRO A 40 16.75 -10.17 -10.10
C PRO A 40 17.43 -10.81 -8.88
N PRO A 41 18.53 -10.23 -8.39
CA PRO A 41 19.15 -10.71 -7.15
C PRO A 41 18.13 -10.61 -6.02
N MET A 42 18.18 -11.54 -5.07
CA MET A 42 17.37 -11.50 -3.86
C MET A 42 18.28 -11.30 -2.66
N ALA A 43 18.77 -10.07 -2.49
CA ALA A 43 19.73 -9.75 -1.44
C ALA A 43 19.13 -9.87 -0.03
N GLN A 44 17.89 -9.44 0.16
CA GLN A 44 17.22 -9.33 1.46
C GLN A 44 15.75 -9.76 1.37
N PRO A 45 15.45 -11.08 1.39
CA PRO A 45 14.09 -11.62 1.21
C PRO A 45 13.07 -11.09 2.21
N TRP A 46 13.51 -10.80 3.45
CA TRP A 46 12.64 -10.27 4.50
C TRP A 46 12.02 -8.92 4.11
N ALA A 47 12.77 -8.07 3.41
CA ALA A 47 12.31 -6.74 3.02
C ALA A 47 11.25 -6.85 1.92
N ILE A 48 11.43 -7.77 0.97
CA ILE A 48 10.44 -8.07 -0.07
C ILE A 48 9.10 -8.48 0.57
N ALA A 49 9.15 -9.42 1.52
CA ALA A 49 7.96 -9.90 2.22
C ALA A 49 7.31 -8.80 3.06
N TYR A 50 8.10 -8.06 3.84
CA TYR A 50 7.61 -7.01 4.74
C TYR A 50 6.96 -5.85 3.98
N PHE A 51 7.68 -5.25 3.01
CA PHE A 51 7.17 -4.12 2.25
C PHE A 51 6.08 -4.54 1.26
N GLY A 52 6.17 -5.75 0.69
CA GLY A 52 5.13 -6.31 -0.18
C GLY A 52 3.81 -6.54 0.55
N LEU A 53 3.84 -7.19 1.72
CA LEU A 53 2.65 -7.39 2.55
C LEU A 53 2.11 -6.04 3.08
N GLY A 54 3.00 -5.16 3.56
CA GLY A 54 2.63 -3.83 4.01
C GLY A 54 1.91 -3.03 2.93
N ALA A 55 2.44 -3.04 1.69
CA ALA A 55 1.80 -2.39 0.56
C ALA A 55 0.42 -2.97 0.24
N ALA A 56 0.30 -4.30 0.24
CA ALA A 56 -0.96 -4.96 -0.04
C ALA A 56 -2.04 -4.62 1.01
N LEU A 57 -1.66 -4.57 2.30
CA LEU A 57 -2.56 -4.18 3.39
C LEU A 57 -2.93 -2.70 3.33
N ILE A 58 -1.96 -1.79 3.13
CA ILE A 58 -2.21 -0.35 3.07
C ILE A 58 -3.17 -0.02 1.91
N MET A 59 -2.93 -0.58 0.72
CA MET A 59 -3.81 -0.39 -0.43
C MET A 59 -5.18 -1.06 -0.24
N GLY A 60 -5.22 -2.22 0.43
CA GLY A 60 -6.46 -2.86 0.81
C GLY A 60 -7.30 -2.00 1.75
N PHE A 61 -6.70 -1.46 2.80
CA PHE A 61 -7.38 -0.56 3.75
C PHE A 61 -7.82 0.75 3.09
N LEU A 62 -7.00 1.34 2.21
CA LEU A 62 -7.42 2.49 1.39
C LEU A 62 -8.64 2.15 0.53
N GLY A 63 -8.66 0.98 -0.09
CA GLY A 63 -9.82 0.49 -0.84
C GLY A 63 -11.08 0.35 0.03
N ILE A 64 -10.94 -0.17 1.25
CA ILE A 64 -12.06 -0.28 2.21
C ILE A 64 -12.56 1.11 2.60
N MET A 65 -11.68 2.01 3.01
CA MET A 65 -12.04 3.38 3.43
C MET A 65 -12.73 4.14 2.28
N ALA A 66 -12.14 4.08 1.09
CA ALA A 66 -12.72 4.71 -0.10
C ALA A 66 -14.09 4.08 -0.45
N GLY A 67 -14.19 2.75 -0.40
CA GLY A 67 -15.43 2.02 -0.70
C GLY A 67 -16.57 2.32 0.27
N LEU A 68 -16.28 2.47 1.56
CA LEU A 68 -17.26 2.86 2.58
C LEU A 68 -17.63 4.35 2.49
N TRP A 69 -16.69 5.21 2.10
CA TRP A 69 -16.92 6.65 1.97
C TRP A 69 -17.68 7.03 0.70
N ALA A 70 -17.39 6.34 -0.40
CA ALA A 70 -17.91 6.64 -1.73
C ALA A 70 -19.43 6.40 -1.84
N GLU A 71 -20.14 7.41 -2.34
CA GLU A 71 -21.58 7.32 -2.63
C GLU A 71 -21.83 7.03 -4.11
N LYS A 72 -20.84 7.34 -4.95
CA LYS A 72 -20.86 7.17 -6.40
C LYS A 72 -19.55 6.55 -6.86
N PHE A 73 -19.58 5.85 -7.98
CA PHE A 73 -18.38 5.27 -8.59
C PHE A 73 -17.31 6.32 -8.90
N ASP A 74 -17.70 7.55 -9.24
CA ASP A 74 -16.79 8.66 -9.52
C ASP A 74 -15.90 9.02 -8.31
N HIS A 75 -16.41 8.83 -7.08
CA HIS A 75 -15.62 9.11 -5.87
C HIS A 75 -14.46 8.11 -5.72
N MET A 76 -14.66 6.85 -6.10
CA MET A 76 -13.60 5.84 -6.12
C MET A 76 -12.52 6.14 -7.16
N ALA A 77 -12.95 6.58 -8.36
CA ALA A 77 -12.05 7.01 -9.41
C ALA A 77 -11.25 8.25 -8.99
N ALA A 78 -11.88 9.19 -8.29
CA ALA A 78 -11.20 10.38 -7.78
C ALA A 78 -10.10 10.04 -6.77
N VAL A 79 -10.32 9.14 -5.82
CA VAL A 79 -9.28 8.70 -4.87
C VAL A 79 -8.08 8.11 -5.62
N THR A 80 -8.35 7.26 -6.62
CA THR A 80 -7.27 6.63 -7.40
C THR A 80 -6.49 7.67 -8.19
N ASN A 81 -7.17 8.57 -8.91
CA ASN A 81 -6.54 9.48 -9.85
C ASN A 81 -5.91 10.71 -9.20
N PHE A 82 -6.45 11.19 -8.07
CA PHE A 82 -5.97 12.40 -7.40
C PHE A 82 -5.11 12.12 -6.16
N VAL A 83 -5.13 10.90 -5.62
CA VAL A 83 -4.31 10.53 -4.45
C VAL A 83 -3.27 9.48 -4.83
N ILE A 84 -3.70 8.30 -5.26
CA ILE A 84 -2.79 7.16 -5.48
C ILE A 84 -1.84 7.43 -6.65
N MET A 85 -2.35 7.90 -7.78
CA MET A 85 -1.55 8.15 -8.97
C MET A 85 -0.46 9.21 -8.73
N PRO A 86 -0.75 10.42 -8.20
CA PRO A 86 0.29 11.42 -7.93
C PRO A 86 1.33 10.95 -6.92
N MET A 87 0.91 10.26 -5.85
CA MET A 87 1.84 9.69 -4.88
C MET A 87 2.73 8.61 -5.51
N THR A 88 2.21 7.83 -6.45
CA THR A 88 3.01 6.83 -7.18
C THR A 88 4.04 7.50 -8.09
N PHE A 89 3.70 8.60 -8.76
CA PHE A 89 4.69 9.34 -9.56
C PHE A 89 5.80 9.96 -8.71
N LEU A 90 5.47 10.43 -7.50
CA LEU A 90 6.43 11.00 -6.54
C LEU A 90 7.16 9.94 -5.68
N SER A 91 7.05 8.65 -6.02
CA SER A 91 7.59 7.55 -5.22
C SER A 91 8.98 7.05 -5.62
N GLY A 92 9.61 7.67 -6.62
CA GLY A 92 10.95 7.27 -7.06
C GLY A 92 10.98 6.06 -8.01
N THR A 93 9.82 5.56 -8.44
CA THR A 93 9.70 4.42 -9.39
C THR A 93 10.21 4.75 -10.79
N PHE A 94 9.87 5.93 -11.30
CA PHE A 94 10.21 6.36 -12.65
C PHE A 94 11.48 7.22 -12.72
N TYR A 95 11.83 7.88 -11.62
CA TYR A 95 12.94 8.82 -11.53
C TYR A 95 13.63 8.71 -10.17
N LEU A 96 14.94 8.92 -10.13
CA LEU A 96 15.67 9.08 -8.88
C LEU A 96 15.19 10.33 -8.14
N VAL A 97 14.80 10.19 -6.88
CA VAL A 97 14.26 11.31 -6.09
C VAL A 97 15.29 12.42 -5.88
N GLU A 98 16.59 12.08 -5.86
CA GLU A 98 17.67 13.08 -5.77
C GLU A 98 17.75 14.01 -6.98
N LYS A 99 17.22 13.59 -8.14
CA LYS A 99 17.26 14.38 -9.38
C LYS A 99 16.05 15.30 -9.55
N LEU A 100 15.07 15.24 -8.65
CA LEU A 100 13.90 16.13 -8.71
C LEU A 100 14.27 17.55 -8.26
N PRO A 101 13.82 18.60 -8.98
CA PRO A 101 13.96 19.96 -8.50
C PRO A 101 13.14 20.17 -7.23
N GLU A 102 13.55 21.12 -6.38
CA GLU A 102 12.69 21.58 -5.30
C GLU A 102 11.45 22.29 -5.87
N PRO A 103 10.24 22.06 -5.33
CA PRO A 103 9.95 21.44 -4.03
C PRO A 103 9.67 19.92 -4.06
N PHE A 104 9.63 19.29 -5.24
CA PHE A 104 9.19 17.89 -5.39
C PHE A 104 10.08 16.88 -4.66
N ARG A 105 11.39 17.13 -4.62
CA ARG A 105 12.34 16.32 -3.83
C ARG A 105 11.96 16.25 -2.35
N THR A 106 11.52 17.37 -1.77
CA THR A 106 11.11 17.43 -0.37
C THR A 106 9.78 16.70 -0.17
N PHE A 107 8.81 16.89 -1.07
CA PHE A 107 7.54 16.17 -1.02
C PHE A 107 7.71 14.64 -1.12
N SER A 108 8.59 14.15 -1.98
CA SER A 108 8.88 12.71 -2.09
C SER A 108 9.42 12.10 -0.80
N LYS A 109 10.16 12.86 0.03
CA LYS A 109 10.63 12.39 1.34
C LYS A 109 9.53 12.32 2.41
N PHE A 110 8.38 12.95 2.19
CA PHE A 110 7.20 12.79 3.05
C PHE A 110 6.23 11.73 2.52
N ASN A 111 6.47 11.20 1.32
CA ASN A 111 5.60 10.25 0.67
C ASN A 111 5.85 8.84 1.22
N PRO A 112 4.86 8.18 1.85
CA PRO A 112 5.04 6.83 2.36
C PRO A 112 5.24 5.78 1.26
N ILE A 113 4.70 6.00 0.06
CA ILE A 113 4.86 5.10 -1.07
C ILE A 113 6.34 5.06 -1.52
N PHE A 114 7.07 6.19 -1.40
CA PHE A 114 8.51 6.23 -1.71
C PHE A 114 9.28 5.21 -0.86
N TYR A 115 9.11 5.23 0.46
CA TYR A 115 9.85 4.33 1.34
C TYR A 115 9.45 2.87 1.20
N MET A 116 8.17 2.61 0.88
CA MET A 116 7.72 1.24 0.63
C MET A 116 8.38 0.65 -0.63
N ILE A 117 8.47 1.44 -1.70
CA ILE A 117 9.07 1.01 -2.96
C ILE A 117 10.59 0.92 -2.82
N ASP A 118 11.21 1.89 -2.16
CA ASP A 118 12.65 1.86 -1.89
C ASP A 118 13.04 0.66 -1.01
N GLY A 119 12.26 0.37 0.04
CA GLY A 119 12.44 -0.80 0.89
C GLY A 119 12.22 -2.13 0.17
N PHE A 120 11.21 -2.19 -0.70
CA PHE A 120 10.98 -3.37 -1.55
C PHE A 120 12.14 -3.59 -2.53
N ARG A 121 12.63 -2.51 -3.16
CA ARG A 121 13.79 -2.52 -4.05
C ARG A 121 15.07 -2.93 -3.31
N TYR A 122 15.29 -2.42 -2.09
CA TYR A 122 16.38 -2.86 -1.20
C TYR A 122 16.36 -4.38 -1.00
N GLY A 123 15.17 -4.99 -0.94
CA GLY A 123 14.99 -6.44 -0.90
C GLY A 123 15.67 -7.20 -2.05
N PHE A 124 15.68 -6.63 -3.25
CA PHE A 124 16.33 -7.21 -4.41
C PHE A 124 17.80 -6.79 -4.53
N ILE A 125 18.08 -5.48 -4.53
CA ILE A 125 19.40 -4.94 -4.89
C ILE A 125 20.34 -4.72 -3.70
N GLY A 126 19.85 -4.84 -2.45
CA GLY A 126 20.65 -4.65 -1.23
C GLY A 126 21.07 -3.20 -0.94
N ARG A 127 20.53 -2.22 -1.66
CA ARG A 127 20.79 -0.78 -1.49
C ARG A 127 19.46 -0.02 -1.40
N ALA A 128 19.35 0.85 -0.41
CA ALA A 128 18.23 1.76 -0.21
C ALA A 128 18.68 3.20 -0.48
N GLU A 129 17.85 4.00 -1.14
CA GLU A 129 18.08 5.43 -1.33
C GLU A 129 17.66 6.25 -0.08
N GLY A 130 16.61 5.80 0.60
CA GLY A 130 16.11 6.40 1.84
C GLY A 130 16.62 5.70 3.10
N SER A 131 16.24 6.25 4.26
CA SER A 131 16.46 5.58 5.54
C SER A 131 15.53 4.37 5.67
N LEU A 132 16.12 3.17 5.67
CA LEU A 132 15.38 1.92 5.84
C LEU A 132 14.61 1.87 7.16
N ALA A 133 15.18 2.40 8.25
CA ALA A 133 14.52 2.46 9.55
C ALA A 133 13.25 3.31 9.51
N VAL A 134 13.29 4.45 8.81
CA VAL A 134 12.11 5.29 8.58
C VAL A 134 11.08 4.52 7.77
N GLY A 135 11.48 3.86 6.68
CA GLY A 135 10.56 3.08 5.85
C GLY A 135 9.86 1.95 6.59
N VAL A 136 10.59 1.19 7.42
CA VAL A 136 10.02 0.14 8.27
C VAL A 136 9.05 0.74 9.28
N SER A 137 9.47 1.74 10.06
CA SER A 137 8.61 2.36 11.08
C SER A 137 7.33 2.96 10.49
N MET A 138 7.44 3.62 9.33
CA MET A 138 6.32 4.29 8.69
C MET A 138 5.35 3.30 8.06
N THR A 139 5.85 2.24 7.43
CA THR A 139 4.99 1.17 6.89
C THR A 139 4.18 0.52 8.02
N ALA A 140 4.82 0.16 9.13
CA ALA A 140 4.13 -0.38 10.30
C ALA A 140 3.08 0.60 10.86
N ALA A 141 3.46 1.87 11.03
CA ALA A 141 2.56 2.90 11.54
C ALA A 141 1.33 3.07 10.66
N ILE A 142 1.49 3.13 9.34
CA ILE A 142 0.36 3.31 8.41
C ILE A 142 -0.55 2.08 8.41
N VAL A 143 0.00 0.86 8.42
CA VAL A 143 -0.80 -0.37 8.53
C VAL A 143 -1.66 -0.34 9.80
N VAL A 144 -1.08 0.02 10.95
CA VAL A 144 -1.81 0.10 12.22
C VAL A 144 -2.86 1.20 12.19
N VAL A 145 -2.51 2.41 11.74
CA VAL A 145 -3.41 3.57 11.70
C VAL A 145 -4.58 3.31 10.74
N PHE A 146 -4.32 2.86 9.52
CA PHE A 146 -5.37 2.56 8.55
C PHE A 146 -6.23 1.37 8.99
N GLY A 147 -5.62 0.34 9.58
CA GLY A 147 -6.34 -0.77 10.19
C GLY A 147 -7.28 -0.30 11.31
N ALA A 148 -6.82 0.60 12.18
CA ALA A 148 -7.63 1.18 13.25
C ALA A 148 -8.77 2.06 12.72
N ILE A 149 -8.53 2.85 11.66
CA ILE A 149 -9.58 3.65 11.00
C ILE A 149 -10.64 2.72 10.38
N CYS A 150 -10.23 1.71 9.62
CA CYS A 150 -11.15 0.73 9.05
C CYS A 150 -11.97 0.02 10.14
N PHE A 151 -11.32 -0.40 11.23
CA PHE A 151 -12.00 -1.00 12.38
C PHE A 151 -13.05 -0.06 12.98
N TRP A 152 -12.71 1.21 13.16
CA TRP A 152 -13.63 2.22 13.67
C TRP A 152 -14.81 2.47 12.72
N MET A 153 -14.57 2.53 11.40
CA MET A 153 -15.63 2.66 10.40
C MET A 153 -16.59 1.46 10.41
N PHE A 154 -16.08 0.24 10.52
CA PHE A 154 -16.91 -0.96 10.66
C PHE A 154 -17.68 -0.99 11.98
N LYS A 155 -17.03 -0.64 13.10
CA LYS A 155 -17.67 -0.63 14.43
C LYS A 155 -18.81 0.38 14.53
N THR A 156 -18.65 1.55 13.91
CA THR A 156 -19.67 2.61 13.91
C THR A 156 -20.79 2.38 12.90
N GLY A 157 -20.67 1.37 12.02
CA GLY A 157 -21.62 1.15 10.94
C GLY A 157 -21.58 2.27 9.88
N TYR A 158 -20.46 3.00 9.76
CA TYR A 158 -20.36 4.18 8.92
C TYR A 158 -20.77 3.88 7.46
N LYS A 159 -21.90 4.46 7.04
CA LYS A 159 -22.53 4.28 5.71
C LYS A 159 -22.79 2.82 5.30
N ILE A 160 -22.78 1.88 6.25
CA ILE A 160 -23.17 0.50 5.99
C ILE A 160 -24.69 0.47 5.87
N LYS A 161 -25.22 0.34 4.65
CA LYS A 161 -26.66 0.19 4.43
C LYS A 161 -27.11 -1.15 5.01
N THR A 162 -27.79 -1.07 6.17
CA THR A 162 -28.56 -2.17 6.78
C THR A 162 -29.62 -2.70 5.82
#